data_AF-A0A9P1KJ34-F1
#
_entry.id   AF-A0A9P1KJ34-F1
#
_cell.length_a   1.000
_cell.length_b   1.000
_cell.length_c   1.000
_cell.angle_alpha   90.00
_cell.angle_beta   90.00
_cell.angle_gamma   90.00
#
_symmetry.space_group_name_H-M   'P 1'
#
loop_
_entity.id
_entity.type
_entity.pdbx_description
1 polymer ?
#
loop_
_entity_poly.entity_id
_entity_poly.type
_entity_poly.pdbx_seq_one_letter_code
_entity_poly.pdbx_strand_id
1 'polypeptide(L)'
;MVKNNWNIRLGLLAVLTSLLVIILATIAPISALQSEVEPDTQFHTTDQIYVTSVSQLSDVQPTDSAFMAIQSLADRGMPIAYPDLTFRGNRAIRRGEVAQWFEGFIKRVLETSELDSTQSDLATPEDLDRLAQSVRALQESIRELQQGSP
;
A
#
# COMPACT_ATOMS: atom_id res chain seq x y z
N MET A 1 0.97 -44.67 49.96
CA MET A 1 1.97 -43.79 50.60
C MET A 1 2.48 -42.82 49.53
N VAL A 2 1.83 -41.66 49.36
CA VAL A 2 2.15 -40.67 48.32
C VAL A 2 3.21 -39.73 48.89
N LYS A 3 4.46 -39.80 48.39
CA LYS A 3 5.50 -38.85 48.77
C LYS A 3 5.12 -37.47 48.21
N ASN A 4 5.01 -36.49 49.10
CA ASN A 4 4.56 -35.14 48.78
C ASN A 4 5.67 -34.39 48.04
N ASN A 5 5.48 -34.11 46.74
CA ASN A 5 6.47 -33.46 45.86
C ASN A 5 6.49 -31.93 46.01
N TRP A 6 6.25 -31.43 47.22
CA TRP A 6 6.13 -30.00 47.51
C TRP A 6 7.39 -29.21 47.12
N ASN A 7 8.56 -29.80 47.34
CA ASN A 7 9.85 -29.18 47.02
C ASN A 7 10.05 -29.01 45.49
N ILE A 8 9.50 -29.91 44.67
CA ILE A 8 9.55 -29.80 43.21
C ILE A 8 8.62 -28.69 42.71
N ARG A 9 7.43 -28.56 43.31
CA ARG A 9 6.48 -27.49 42.98
C ARG A 9 7.00 -26.11 43.39
N LEU A 10 7.65 -26.01 44.54
CA LEU A 10 8.31 -24.79 45.01
C LEU A 10 9.47 -24.38 44.09
N GLY A 11 10.31 -25.34 43.68
CA GLY A 11 11.39 -25.09 42.73
C GLY A 11 10.91 -24.59 41.37
N LEU A 12 9.83 -25.18 40.83
CA LEU A 12 9.27 -24.79 39.54
C LEU A 12 8.67 -23.36 39.56
N LEU A 13 8.02 -22.99 40.66
CA LEU A 13 7.51 -21.63 40.88
C LEU A 13 8.63 -20.59 41.01
N ALA A 14 9.74 -20.94 41.68
CA ALA A 14 10.91 -20.06 41.78
C ALA A 14 11.58 -19.81 40.41
N VAL A 15 11.66 -20.85 39.56
CA VAL A 15 12.20 -20.71 38.19
C VAL A 15 11.28 -19.86 37.32
N LEU A 16 9.96 -20.08 37.39
CA LEU A 16 8.98 -19.30 36.63
C LEU A 16 8.95 -17.82 37.03
N THR A 17 9.04 -17.52 38.33
CA THR A 17 9.10 -16.13 38.81
C THR A 17 10.41 -15.46 38.43
N SER A 18 11.54 -16.17 38.48
CA SER A 18 12.82 -15.65 37.99
C SER A 18 12.79 -15.39 36.48
N LEU A 19 12.20 -16.29 35.69
CA LEU A 19 12.02 -16.10 34.25
C LEU A 19 11.11 -14.90 33.93
N LEU A 20 10.01 -14.73 34.68
CA LEU A 20 9.09 -13.60 34.52
C LEU A 20 9.75 -12.26 34.85
N VAL A 21 10.55 -12.19 35.92
CA VAL A 21 11.30 -10.98 36.31
C VAL A 21 12.36 -10.63 35.27
N ILE A 22 13.03 -11.63 34.68
CA ILE A 22 13.98 -11.42 33.58
C ILE A 22 13.25 -10.87 32.34
N ILE A 23 12.09 -11.43 31.96
CA ILE A 23 11.28 -10.95 30.83
C ILE A 23 10.80 -9.51 31.06
N LEU A 24 10.46 -9.15 32.31
CA LEU A 24 10.01 -7.79 32.65
C LEU A 24 11.16 -6.77 32.72
N ALA A 25 12.38 -7.21 33.06
CA ALA A 25 13.56 -6.35 33.17
C ALA A 25 14.25 -6.06 31.82
N THR A 26 13.89 -6.74 30.73
CA THR A 26 14.47 -6.50 29.39
C THR A 26 13.67 -5.53 28.52
N ILE A 27 12.67 -4.84 29.07
CA ILE A 27 12.07 -3.70 28.36
C ILE A 27 13.03 -2.52 28.52
N ALA A 28 14.15 -2.57 27.79
CA ALA A 28 14.84 -1.34 27.43
C ALA A 28 13.79 -0.37 26.88
N PRO A 29 13.84 0.94 27.18
CA PRO A 29 13.00 1.87 26.45
C PRO A 29 13.31 1.63 24.97
N ILE A 30 12.29 1.26 24.20
CA ILE A 30 12.41 1.00 22.76
C ILE A 30 13.06 2.20 22.04
N SER A 31 13.02 3.38 22.67
CA SER A 31 13.79 4.59 22.34
C SER A 31 15.30 4.39 22.18
N ALA A 32 15.94 3.40 22.84
CA ALA A 32 17.38 3.13 22.74
C ALA A 32 17.73 2.06 21.69
N LEU A 33 16.73 1.32 21.17
CA LEU A 33 16.87 0.45 20.00
C LEU A 33 16.53 1.16 18.69
N GLN A 34 16.16 2.44 18.78
CA GLN A 34 16.25 3.38 17.67
C GLN A 34 17.74 3.61 17.39
N SER A 35 18.40 2.57 16.85
CA SER A 35 19.62 2.76 16.09
C SER A 35 19.27 3.83 15.06
N GLU A 36 19.91 4.96 15.22
CA GLU A 36 19.92 6.12 14.36
C GLU A 36 20.32 5.65 12.96
N VAL A 37 19.36 5.12 12.22
CA VAL A 37 19.33 5.35 10.78
C VAL A 37 18.99 6.82 10.71
N GLU A 38 20.00 7.69 10.77
CA GLU A 38 19.87 8.99 10.13
C GLU A 38 19.58 8.67 8.66
N PRO A 39 18.37 8.96 8.13
CA PRO A 39 18.32 9.30 6.74
C PRO A 39 19.04 10.65 6.65
N ASP A 40 20.36 10.63 6.53
CA ASP A 40 21.12 11.79 6.05
C ASP A 40 20.84 11.95 4.54
N THR A 41 19.57 12.10 4.25
CA THR A 41 19.02 12.66 3.05
C THR A 41 17.63 13.12 3.42
N GLN A 42 17.58 14.27 4.10
CA GLN A 42 16.45 15.18 3.98
C GLN A 42 16.30 15.56 2.50
N PHE A 43 15.74 14.67 1.69
CA PHE A 43 15.09 15.12 0.50
C PHE A 43 13.79 15.75 0.98
N HIS A 44 13.81 17.08 1.00
CA HIS A 44 12.70 17.90 1.45
C HIS A 44 11.46 17.58 0.58
N THR A 45 10.54 16.79 1.12
CA THR A 45 9.25 16.42 0.47
C THR A 45 8.33 17.63 0.26
N THR A 46 8.73 18.83 0.69
CA THR A 46 7.88 20.02 0.69
C THR A 46 7.68 20.62 -0.71
N ASP A 47 8.54 20.33 -1.70
CA ASP A 47 8.44 20.90 -3.06
C ASP A 47 8.48 19.83 -4.17
N GLN A 48 7.74 18.73 -4.00
CA GLN A 48 7.52 17.80 -5.12
C GLN A 48 6.55 18.43 -6.13
N ILE A 49 7.07 18.94 -7.25
CA ILE A 49 6.24 19.53 -8.31
C ILE A 49 5.58 18.40 -9.10
N TYR A 50 4.25 18.36 -9.05
CA TYR A 50 3.45 17.48 -9.89
C TYR A 50 3.41 18.06 -11.30
N VAL A 51 4.19 17.46 -12.19
CA VAL A 51 4.18 17.79 -13.62
C VAL A 51 3.13 16.92 -14.30
N THR A 52 2.12 17.56 -14.89
CA THR A 52 1.02 16.91 -15.62
C THR A 52 1.24 16.92 -17.13
N SER A 53 2.35 17.50 -17.61
CA SER A 53 2.70 17.48 -19.02
C SER A 53 4.21 17.60 -19.24
N VAL A 54 4.78 16.76 -20.10
CA VAL A 54 6.23 16.73 -20.41
C VAL A 54 6.74 18.05 -21.01
N SER A 55 5.86 18.87 -21.60
CA SER A 55 6.22 20.20 -22.07
C SER A 55 6.57 21.17 -20.94
N GLN A 56 6.31 20.80 -19.69
CA GLN A 56 6.69 21.57 -18.50
C GLN A 56 8.12 21.25 -18.04
N LEU A 57 8.76 20.21 -18.58
CA LEU A 57 10.15 19.87 -18.31
C LEU A 57 11.07 20.67 -19.23
N SER A 58 12.02 21.41 -18.66
CA SER A 58 12.94 22.28 -19.41
C SER A 58 14.06 21.52 -20.13
N ASP A 59 14.32 20.27 -19.78
CA ASP A 59 15.47 19.48 -20.24
C ASP A 59 15.10 18.27 -21.11
N VAL A 60 13.80 18.01 -21.32
CA VAL A 60 13.32 16.87 -22.13
C VAL A 60 12.76 17.40 -23.44
N GLN A 61 13.37 16.98 -24.55
CA GLN A 61 12.93 17.36 -25.90
C GLN A 61 12.05 16.25 -26.51
N PRO A 62 11.09 16.60 -27.39
CA PRO A 62 10.27 15.61 -28.11
C PRO A 62 11.06 14.60 -28.95
N THR A 63 12.33 14.89 -29.26
CA THR A 63 13.24 14.02 -30.02
C THR A 63 14.00 13.02 -29.16
N ASP A 64 13.85 13.07 -27.83
CA ASP A 64 14.56 12.17 -26.92
C ASP A 64 13.91 10.77 -26.88
N SER A 65 14.75 9.74 -26.85
CA SER A 65 14.37 8.35 -26.60
C SER A 65 13.52 8.14 -25.34
N ALA A 66 13.72 8.94 -24.29
CA ALA A 66 12.99 8.82 -23.03
C ALA A 66 11.63 9.55 -23.02
N PHE A 67 11.36 10.39 -24.03
CA PHE A 67 10.20 11.28 -24.06
C PHE A 67 8.87 10.53 -23.92
N MET A 68 8.69 9.41 -24.63
CA MET A 68 7.47 8.59 -24.58
C MET A 68 7.24 7.96 -23.20
N ALA A 69 8.30 7.52 -22.52
CA ALA A 69 8.20 6.91 -21.20
C ALA A 69 7.85 7.96 -20.13
N ILE A 70 8.53 9.10 -20.19
CA ILE A 70 8.30 10.25 -19.31
C ILE A 70 6.88 10.80 -19.51
N GLN A 71 6.39 10.83 -20.76
CA GLN A 71 5.01 11.21 -21.06
C GLN A 71 3.98 10.29 -20.43
N SER A 72 4.18 8.98 -20.56
CA SER A 72 3.29 8.00 -19.93
C SER A 72 3.25 8.09 -18.40
N LEU A 73 4.33 8.55 -17.77
CA LEU A 73 4.42 8.78 -16.33
C LEU A 73 3.80 10.11 -15.91
N ALA A 74 4.04 11.18 -16.67
CA ALA A 74 3.46 12.51 -16.44
C ALA A 74 1.92 12.48 -16.57
N ASP A 75 1.39 11.77 -17.57
CA ASP A 75 -0.05 11.59 -17.76
C ASP A 75 -0.71 10.87 -16.58
N ARG A 76 0.04 10.01 -15.89
CA ARG A 76 -0.41 9.31 -14.67
C ARG A 76 -0.19 10.13 -13.39
N GLY A 77 0.37 11.33 -13.49
CA GLY A 77 0.62 12.21 -12.35
C GLY A 77 1.77 11.77 -11.45
N MET A 78 2.75 11.02 -11.97
CA MET A 78 3.96 10.71 -11.21
C MET A 78 4.83 11.98 -11.07
N PRO A 79 5.30 12.31 -9.85
CA PRO A 79 6.30 13.35 -9.67
C PRO A 79 7.64 12.86 -10.26
N ILE A 80 8.05 13.46 -11.37
CA ILE A 80 9.29 13.11 -12.10
C ILE A 80 10.23 14.32 -12.28
N ALA A 81 9.75 15.51 -11.90
CA ALA A 81 10.48 16.75 -12.04
C ALA A 81 11.10 17.18 -10.71
N TYR A 82 12.32 17.68 -10.76
CA TYR A 82 12.90 18.43 -9.66
C TYR A 82 12.22 19.82 -9.54
N PRO A 83 12.40 20.55 -8.43
CA PRO A 83 11.81 21.88 -8.24
C PRO A 83 12.20 22.91 -9.31
N ASP A 84 13.30 22.67 -10.03
CA ASP A 84 13.77 23.48 -11.16
C ASP A 84 13.11 23.08 -12.51
N LEU A 85 12.07 22.24 -12.48
CA LEU A 85 11.35 21.73 -13.66
C LEU A 85 12.25 20.95 -14.62
N THR A 86 13.26 20.24 -14.09
CA THR A 86 14.11 19.35 -14.88
C THR A 86 13.89 17.89 -14.51
N PHE A 87 14.11 16.96 -15.44
CA PHE A 87 14.12 15.51 -15.21
C PHE A 87 15.51 15.01 -14.82
N ARG A 88 16.56 15.68 -15.29
CA ARG A 88 17.98 15.39 -15.08
C ARG A 88 18.38 13.99 -15.59
N GLY A 89 17.96 13.65 -16.80
CA GLY A 89 18.25 12.34 -17.42
C GLY A 89 19.74 12.04 -17.66
N ASN A 90 20.61 13.06 -17.68
CA ASN A 90 22.05 12.92 -17.91
C ASN A 90 22.88 12.58 -16.65
N ARG A 91 22.24 12.21 -15.53
CA ARG A 91 22.92 11.79 -14.30
C ARG A 91 22.34 10.49 -13.76
N ALA A 92 23.16 9.78 -12.98
CA ALA A 92 22.68 8.62 -12.24
C ALA A 92 21.55 9.02 -11.27
N ILE A 93 20.48 8.23 -11.28
CA ILE A 93 19.37 8.37 -10.35
C ILE A 93 19.72 7.75 -8.99
N ARG A 94 19.41 8.44 -7.89
CA ARG A 94 19.62 7.90 -6.54
C ARG A 94 18.45 7.02 -6.14
N ARG A 95 18.72 5.92 -5.42
CA ARG A 95 17.67 5.02 -4.90
C ARG A 95 16.65 5.76 -4.02
N GLY A 96 17.10 6.72 -3.23
CA GLY A 96 16.23 7.56 -2.39
C GLY A 96 15.33 8.51 -3.19
N GLU A 97 15.77 8.97 -4.36
CA GLU A 97 14.95 9.83 -5.25
C GLU A 97 13.79 9.01 -5.82
N VAL A 98 14.06 7.78 -6.26
CA VAL A 98 13.03 6.85 -6.74
C VAL A 98 12.00 6.54 -5.65
N ALA A 99 12.45 6.32 -4.41
CA ALA A 99 11.56 5.99 -3.29
C ALA A 99 10.53 7.10 -3.01
N GLN A 100 10.96 8.36 -3.04
CA GLN A 100 10.06 9.49 -2.82
C GLN A 100 9.08 9.71 -3.96
N TRP A 101 9.53 9.54 -5.20
CA TRP A 101 8.62 9.66 -6.34
C TRP A 101 7.52 8.59 -6.25
N PHE A 102 7.88 7.39 -5.82
CA PHE A 102 6.94 6.30 -5.64
C PHE A 102 6.01 6.51 -4.42
N GLU A 103 6.55 7.01 -3.31
CA GLU A 103 5.77 7.40 -2.13
C GLU A 103 4.73 8.48 -2.47
N GLY A 104 5.16 9.53 -3.18
CA GLY A 104 4.27 10.61 -3.62
C GLY A 104 3.21 10.14 -4.62
N PHE A 105 3.58 9.22 -5.53
CA PHE A 105 2.63 8.60 -6.46
C PHE A 105 1.59 7.76 -5.73
N ILE A 106 2.01 6.88 -4.80
CA ILE A 106 1.09 6.06 -3.99
C ILE A 106 0.14 6.96 -3.21
N LYS A 107 0.65 8.02 -2.57
CA LYS A 107 -0.19 8.97 -1.82
C LYS A 107 -1.25 9.62 -2.71
N ARG A 108 -0.87 10.10 -3.90
CA ARG A 108 -1.81 10.71 -4.87
C ARG A 108 -2.88 9.71 -5.35
N VAL A 109 -2.48 8.47 -5.62
CA VAL A 109 -3.42 7.40 -6.02
C VAL A 109 -4.41 7.13 -4.89
N LEU A 110 -3.94 7.00 -3.65
CA LEU A 110 -4.79 6.79 -2.49
C LEU A 110 -5.76 7.95 -2.25
N GLU A 111 -5.29 9.20 -2.32
CA GLU A 111 -6.14 10.40 -2.21
C GLU A 111 -7.22 10.43 -3.31
N THR A 112 -6.88 10.04 -4.54
CA THR A 112 -7.85 9.97 -5.65
C THR A 112 -8.86 8.83 -5.43
N SER A 113 -8.41 7.68 -4.91
CA SER A 113 -9.26 6.53 -4.61
C SER A 113 -10.15 6.72 -3.38
N GLU A 114 -9.73 7.48 -2.37
CA GLU A 114 -10.60 7.83 -1.23
C GLU A 114 -11.80 8.67 -1.68
N LEU A 115 -11.60 9.60 -2.61
CA LEU A 115 -12.68 10.39 -3.20
C LEU A 115 -13.62 9.53 -4.06
N ASP A 116 -13.11 8.48 -4.69
CA ASP A 116 -13.87 7.56 -5.56
C ASP A 116 -14.54 6.40 -4.78
N SER A 117 -14.10 6.12 -3.55
CA SER A 117 -14.71 5.11 -2.67
C SER A 117 -16.11 5.48 -2.16
N THR A 118 -16.54 6.73 -2.37
CA THR A 118 -17.95 7.13 -2.18
C THR A 118 -18.81 6.81 -3.41
N GLN A 119 -18.21 6.44 -4.55
CA GLN A 119 -18.90 6.29 -5.84
C GLN A 119 -18.64 4.99 -6.60
N SER A 120 -17.70 4.14 -6.16
CA SER A 120 -17.59 2.77 -6.66
C SER A 120 -18.59 1.86 -5.96
N ASP A 121 -19.85 1.96 -6.38
CA ASP A 121 -20.65 0.77 -6.70
C ASP A 121 -20.75 -0.26 -5.57
N LEU A 122 -21.25 0.16 -4.40
CA LEU A 122 -21.94 -0.77 -3.51
C LEU A 122 -23.13 -1.29 -4.31
N ALA A 123 -23.02 -2.49 -4.88
CA ALA A 123 -24.11 -3.17 -5.58
C ALA A 123 -25.40 -2.88 -4.84
N THR A 124 -26.26 -2.07 -5.47
CA THR A 124 -27.44 -1.58 -4.76
C THR A 124 -28.34 -2.79 -4.49
N PRO A 125 -29.10 -2.80 -3.37
CA PRO A 125 -30.07 -3.87 -3.11
C PRO A 125 -30.97 -4.13 -4.34
N GLU A 126 -31.28 -3.07 -5.09
CA GLU A 126 -32.05 -3.10 -6.33
C GLU A 126 -31.35 -3.89 -7.45
N ASP A 127 -30.03 -3.79 -7.59
CA ASP A 127 -29.26 -4.54 -8.59
C ASP A 127 -29.17 -6.03 -8.24
N LEU A 128 -29.06 -6.35 -6.94
CA LEU A 128 -29.13 -7.72 -6.45
C LEU A 128 -30.51 -8.35 -6.70
N ASP A 129 -31.58 -7.57 -6.52
CA ASP A 129 -32.94 -8.01 -6.82
C ASP A 129 -33.17 -8.22 -8.32
N ARG A 130 -32.65 -7.34 -9.17
CA ARG A 130 -32.71 -7.50 -10.63
C ARG A 130 -31.93 -8.73 -11.11
N LEU A 131 -30.78 -9.00 -10.50
CA LEU A 131 -30.03 -10.21 -10.79
C LEU A 131 -30.79 -11.46 -10.33
N ALA A 132 -31.38 -11.45 -9.14
CA ALA A 132 -32.20 -12.56 -8.64
C ALA A 132 -33.42 -12.83 -9.54
N GLN A 133 -34.07 -11.78 -10.06
CA GLN A 133 -35.19 -11.91 -10.99
C GLN A 133 -34.76 -12.49 -12.34
N SER A 134 -33.64 -12.02 -12.91
CA SER A 134 -33.15 -12.55 -14.19
C SER A 134 -32.73 -14.01 -14.08
N VAL A 135 -32.08 -14.41 -12.99
CA VAL A 135 -31.73 -15.82 -12.72
C VAL A 135 -32.97 -16.70 -12.60
N ARG A 136 -34.03 -16.24 -11.92
CA ARG A 136 -35.30 -16.99 -11.80
C ARG A 136 -35.98 -17.18 -13.16
N ALA A 137 -36.07 -16.12 -13.97
CA ALA A 137 -36.67 -16.20 -15.30
C ALA A 137 -35.93 -17.18 -16.22
N LEU A 138 -34.60 -17.25 -16.12
CA LEU A 138 -33.79 -18.24 -16.83
C LEU A 138 -34.02 -19.66 -16.32
N GLN A 139 -34.16 -19.84 -15.01
CA GLN A 139 -34.49 -21.15 -14.42
C GLN A 139 -35.85 -21.68 -14.89
N GLU A 140 -36.85 -20.80 -15.00
CA GLU A 140 -38.16 -21.13 -15.54
C GLU A 140 -38.09 -21.49 -17.03
N SER A 141 -37.39 -20.69 -17.82
CA SER A 141 -37.18 -20.95 -19.26
C SER A 141 -36.50 -22.31 -19.50
N ILE A 142 -35.48 -22.65 -18.70
CA ILE A 142 -34.80 -23.96 -18.78
C ILE A 142 -35.76 -25.10 -18.40
N ARG A 143 -36.62 -24.89 -17.40
CA ARG A 143 -37.60 -25.87 -16.93
C ARG A 143 -38.69 -26.14 -17.98
N GLU A 144 -39.12 -25.11 -18.68
CA GLU A 144 -40.07 -25.24 -19.81
C GLU A 144 -39.47 -26.03 -20.97
N LEU A 145 -38.20 -25.77 -21.31
CA LEU A 145 -37.49 -26.55 -22.32
C LEU A 145 -37.29 -28.03 -21.94
N GLN A 146 -37.23 -28.35 -20.64
CA GLN A 146 -37.14 -29.73 -20.16
C GLN A 146 -38.49 -30.46 -20.09
N GLN A 147 -39.61 -29.75 -19.99
CA GLN A 147 -40.96 -30.33 -19.96
C GLN A 147 -41.65 -30.35 -21.32
N GLY A 148 -41.26 -29.44 -22.23
CA GLY A 148 -41.70 -29.40 -23.62
C GLY A 148 -40.87 -30.30 -24.53
N SER A 149 -40.86 -31.61 -24.30
CA SER A 149 -40.46 -32.60 -25.30
C SER A 149 -41.62 -33.57 -25.52
N PRO A 150 -42.45 -33.40 -26.57
CA PRO A 150 -43.08 -34.54 -27.22
C PRO A 150 -42.04 -35.43 -27.92
#